data_AF-A0A258FYM9-F1
#
_entry.id   AF-A0A258FYM9-F1
#
_cell.length_a   1.000
_cell.length_b   1.000
_cell.length_c   1.000
_cell.angle_alpha   90.00
_cell.angle_beta   90.00
_cell.angle_gamma   90.00
#
_symmetry.space_group_name_H-M   'P 1'
#
loop_
_entity.id
_entity.type
_entity.pdbx_description
1 polymer ?
#
loop_
_entity_poly.entity_id
_entity_poly.type
_entity_poly.pdbx_seq_one_letter_code
_entity_poly.pdbx_strand_id
1 'polypeptide(L)' 'MIIAELGSYLEGIVAELVTNGCYNSKSEVLREGIRLVQEREAWLAALDASIACGFEDAAAGRTQPADAVFD' A
#
# COMPACT_ATOMS: atom_id res chain seq x y z
N MET A 1 -11.51 17.78 11.26
CA MET A 1 -12.50 16.69 11.37
C MET A 1 -12.73 16.15 9.96
N ILE A 2 -12.41 14.89 9.69
CA ILE A 2 -12.68 14.26 8.39
C ILE A 2 -14.12 13.75 8.45
N ILE A 3 -14.95 14.17 7.51
CA ILE A 3 -16.33 13.69 7.37
C ILE A 3 -16.38 12.92 6.07
N ALA A 4 -16.66 11.62 6.16
CA ALA A 4 -16.85 10.75 5.00
C ALA A 4 -18.15 9.98 5.23
N GLU A 5 -19.02 9.96 4.22
CA GLU A 5 -20.17 9.05 4.21
C GLU A 5 -19.70 7.70 3.68
N LEU A 6 -19.72 6.69 4.56
CA LEU A 6 -19.12 5.38 4.29
C LEU A 6 -20.17 4.33 3.86
N GLY A 7 -21.45 4.65 4.01
CA GLY A 7 -22.54 3.69 3.85
C GLY A 7 -22.65 2.71 5.03
N SER A 8 -23.81 2.06 5.14
CA SER A 8 -24.20 1.26 6.32
C SER A 8 -23.23 0.13 6.67
N TYR A 9 -22.64 -0.52 5.66
CA TYR A 9 -21.70 -1.63 5.87
C TYR A 9 -20.40 -1.18 6.55
N LEU A 10 -19.73 -0.18 5.99
CA LEU A 10 -18.46 0.33 6.53
C LEU A 10 -18.68 1.07 7.85
N GLU A 11 -19.80 1.75 8.03
CA GLU A 11 -20.16 2.33 9.32
C GLU A 11 -20.29 1.27 10.43
N GLY A 12 -20.86 0.10 10.12
CA GLY A 12 -20.92 -1.03 11.04
C GLY A 12 -19.54 -1.54 11.45
N ILE A 13 -18.65 -1.75 10.48
CA ILE A 13 -17.27 -2.18 10.73
C ILE A 13 -16.52 -1.15 11.57
N VAL A 14 -16.61 0.14 11.22
CA VAL A 14 -15.94 1.22 11.97
C VAL A 14 -16.48 1.30 13.39
N ALA A 15 -17.78 1.11 13.60
CA ALA A 15 -18.38 1.07 14.93
C ALA A 15 -17.82 -0.11 15.76
N GLU A 16 -17.78 -1.32 15.19
CA GLU A 16 -17.22 -2.50 15.85
C GLU A 16 -15.75 -2.30 16.25
N LEU A 17 -14.94 -1.76 15.34
CA LEU A 17 -13.51 -1.48 15.59
C LEU A 17 -13.28 -0.49 16.74
N VAL A 18 -14.17 0.49 16.89
CA VAL A 18 -14.12 1.44 18.02
C VAL A 18 -14.64 0.78 19.29
N THR A 19 -15.74 0.04 19.23
CA THR A 19 -16.35 -0.63 20.39
C THR A 19 -15.44 -1.71 20.99
N ASN A 20 -14.69 -2.43 20.15
CA ASN A 20 -13.72 -3.43 20.58
C ASN A 20 -12.42 -2.82 21.13
N GLY A 21 -12.30 -1.50 21.17
CA GLY A 21 -11.15 -0.79 21.72
C GLY A 21 -9.91 -0.79 20.84
N CYS A 22 -10.00 -1.28 19.60
CA CYS A 22 -8.89 -1.25 18.65
C CYS A 22 -8.55 0.18 18.21
N TYR A 23 -9.53 1.09 18.25
CA TYR A 23 -9.38 2.51 17.91
C TYR A 23 -10.20 3.39 18.86
N ASN A 24 -9.71 4.59 19.16
CA ASN A 24 -10.36 5.52 20.08
C ASN A 24 -11.50 6.32 19.42
N SER A 25 -11.51 6.40 18.08
CA SER A 25 -12.54 7.15 17.35
C SER A 25 -12.69 6.72 15.89
N LYS A 26 -13.86 7.00 15.31
CA LYS A 26 -14.10 6.82 13.87
C LYS A 26 -13.08 7.57 13.00
N SER A 27 -12.70 8.78 13.42
CA SER A 27 -11.69 9.58 12.70
C SER A 27 -10.31 8.95 12.71
N GLU A 28 -9.98 8.17 13.75
CA GLU A 28 -8.72 7.43 13.82
C GLU A 28 -8.72 6.26 12.84
N VAL A 29 -9.80 5.47 12.82
CA VAL A 29 -9.99 4.37 11.85
C VAL A 29 -9.86 4.88 10.42
N LEU A 30 -10.47 6.01 10.10
CA LEU A 30 -10.40 6.59 8.75
C LEU A 30 -9.00 7.06 8.38
N ARG A 31 -8.29 7.72 9.29
CA ARG A 31 -6.90 8.13 9.02
C ARG A 31 -6.01 6.92 8.81
N GLU A 32 -6.20 5.89 9.62
CA GLU A 32 -5.41 4.66 9.50
C GLU A 32 -5.70 3.91 8.20
N GLY A 33 -6.98 3.81 7.81
CA GLY A 33 -7.37 3.25 6.52
C GLY A 33 -6.73 3.99 5.34
N ILE A 34 -6.72 5.32 5.37
CA ILE A 34 -6.06 6.13 4.33
C ILE A 34 -4.54 5.89 4.33
N ARG A 35 -3.90 5.85 5.51
CA ARG A 35 -2.47 5.58 5.64
C ARG A 35 -2.09 4.25 4.99
N LEU A 36 -2.84 3.18 5.28
CA LEU A 36 -2.60 1.85 4.72
C LEU A 36 -2.75 1.82 3.20
N VAL A 37 -3.75 2.52 2.65
CA VAL A 37 -3.91 2.66 1.20
C VAL A 37 -2.72 3.40 0.60
N GLN A 38 -2.31 4.52 1.19
CA GLN A 38 -1.15 5.29 0.71
C GLN A 38 0.14 4.49 0.74
N GLU A 39 0.37 3.68 1.77
CA GLU A 39 1.54 2.80 1.88
C GLU A 39 1.54 1.72 0.80
N ARG A 40 0.39 1.10 0.55
CA ARG A 40 0.23 0.14 -0.55
C ARG A 40 0.55 0.78 -1.90
N GLU A 41 0.01 1.96 -2.18
CA GLU A 41 0.26 2.65 -3.45
C GLU A 41 1.73 3.07 -3.58
N ALA A 42 2.38 3.49 -2.49
CA ALA A 42 3.81 3.82 -2.48
C ALA A 42 4.68 2.58 -2.78
N TRP A 43 4.32 1.41 -2.23
CA TRP A 43 5.02 0.16 -2.52
C TRP A 43 4.86 -0.28 -3.98
N LEU A 44 3.66 -0.15 -4.54
CA LEU A 44 3.41 -0.45 -5.95
C LEU A 44 4.21 0.48 -6.86
N ALA A 45 4.21 1.79 -6.58
CA ALA A 45 4.98 2.75 -7.34
C ALA A 45 6.50 2.46 -7.28
N ALA A 46 7.01 2.04 -6.11
CA ALA A 46 8.41 1.65 -5.97
C ALA A 46 8.74 0.38 -6.76
N LEU A 47 7.84 -0.61 -6.79
CA LEU A 47 7.99 -1.82 -7.59
C LEU A 47 8.00 -1.50 -9.08
N ASP A 48 7.05 -0.69 -9.55
CA ASP A 48 6.97 -0.27 -10.95
C ASP A 48 8.25 0.47 -11.38
N ALA A 49 8.75 1.36 -10.53
CA ALA A 49 10.02 2.05 -10.77
C ALA A 49 11.21 1.08 -10.86
N SER A 50 11.27 0.08 -9.97
CA SER A 50 12.32 -0.94 -10.01
C SER A 50 12.26 -1.78 -11.28
N ILE A 51 11.05 -2.13 -11.74
CA ILE A 51 10.87 -2.90 -12.98
C ILE A 51 11.30 -2.06 -14.20
N ALA A 52 10.90 -0.79 -14.25
CA ALA A 52 11.28 0.11 -15.33
C ALA A 52 12.81 0.27 -15.41
N CYS A 53 13.46 0.48 -14.26
CA CYS A 53 14.92 0.53 -14.16
C CYS A 53 15.58 -0.76 -14.68
N GLY A 54 15.05 -1.93 -14.31
CA GLY A 54 15.54 -3.22 -14.80
C GLY A 54 15.44 -3.38 -16.32
N PHE A 55 14.37 -2.89 -16.94
CA PHE A 55 14.26 -2.86 -18.41
C PHE A 55 15.28 -1.94 -19.06
N GLU A 56 15.52 -0.76 -18.49
CA GLU A 56 16.55 0.16 -18.98
C GLU A 56 17.96 -0.42 -18.85
N ASP A 57 18.25 -1.10 -17.75
CA ASP A 57 19.50 -1.82 -17.53
C ASP A 57 19.71 -2.94 -18.56
N ALA A 58 18.66 -3.73 -18.82
CA ALA A 58 18.70 -4.79 -19.83
C ALA A 58 18.92 -4.24 -21.24
N ALA A 59 18.20 -3.17 -21.62
CA ALA A 59 18.36 -2.51 -22.91
C ALA A 59 19.77 -1.92 -23.09
N ALA A 60 20.39 -1.46 -22.00
CA ALA A 60 21.74 -0.93 -21.99
C ALA A 60 22.84 -2.00 -21.84
N GLY A 61 22.48 -3.29 -21.76
CA GLY A 61 23.43 -4.38 -21.58
C GLY A 61 24.11 -4.42 -20.20
N ARG A 62 23.50 -3.84 -19.17
CA ARG A 62 24.00 -3.83 -17.78
C ARG A 62 23.58 -5.06 -16.98
N THR A 63 23.08 -6.10 -17.64
CA THR A 63 22.63 -7.35 -17.02
C THR A 63 23.65 -8.48 -17.26
N GLN A 64 23.72 -9.44 -16.33
CA GLN A 64 24.55 -10.64 -16.46
C GLN A 64 23.67 -11.87 -16.72
N PRO A 65 24.12 -12.86 -17.52
CA PRO A 65 23.43 -14.13 -17.66
C PRO A 65 23.28 -14.84 -16.32
N ALA A 66 22.12 -15.48 -16.10
CA ALA A 66 21.81 -16.16 -14.84
C ALA A 66 22.83 -17.26 -14.50
N ASP A 67 23.22 -18.08 -15.47
CA ASP A 67 24.20 -19.16 -15.28
C ASP A 67 25.51 -18.61 -14.69
N ALA A 68 26.00 -17.47 -15.20
CA ALA A 68 27.23 -16.84 -14.70
C ALA A 68 27.12 -16.22 -13.30
N VAL A 69 25.91 -16.12 -12.72
CA VAL A 69 25.66 -15.59 -11.37
C VAL A 69 25.36 -16.71 -10.36
N PHE A 70 24.71 -17.80 -10.81
CA PHE A 70 24.26 -18.89 -9.95
C PHE A 70 25.18 -20.13 -9.96
N ASP A 71 26.24 -20.15 -10.77
CA ASP A 71 27.37 -21.10 -10.70
C ASP A 71 28.19 -20.96 -9.40
#